data_AF-A0A1B1A2Z4-F1
#
_entry.id   AF-A0A1B1A2Z4-F1
#
_cell.length_a   1.000
_cell.length_b   1.000
_cell.length_c   1.000
_cell.angle_alpha   90.00
_cell.angle_beta   90.00
_cell.angle_gamma   90.00
#
_symmetry.space_group_name_H-M   'P 1'
#
loop_
_entity.id
_entity.type
_entity.pdbx_description
1 polymer ?
#
loop_
_entity_poly.entity_id
_entity_poly.type
_entity_poly.pdbx_seq_one_letter_code
_entity_poly.pdbx_strand_id
1 'polypeptide(L)'
;MKGTAHQPSFDAFLLLVGRLNYAWTNTESLLIHLIAGLAEVDKETATVIFLTLNTTRARIDLVERLSKLDRVSADERDPVLALTGRIQRQSALRNRYNHCIYAFDPENGNLHTILMRIADRKDTLKIGQSTPLNDAAAEDIETAISELTAINHGIWQVIAQFGYPA
;
A
#
# COMPACT_ATOMS: atom_id res chain seq x y z
N MET A 1 19.48 -31.86 -12.77
CA MET A 1 19.94 -30.46 -12.84
C MET A 1 18.92 -29.63 -12.09
N LYS A 2 19.26 -29.15 -10.87
CA LYS A 2 18.39 -28.22 -10.13
C LYS A 2 18.46 -26.87 -10.84
N GLY A 3 17.32 -26.36 -11.29
CA GLY A 3 17.22 -25.03 -11.89
C GLY A 3 17.74 -24.01 -10.90
N THR A 4 18.78 -23.28 -11.28
CA THR A 4 19.26 -22.11 -10.56
C THR A 4 18.16 -21.06 -10.65
N ALA A 5 17.39 -20.88 -9.59
CA ALA A 5 16.48 -19.74 -9.44
C ALA A 5 17.30 -18.46 -9.63
N HIS A 6 16.87 -17.60 -10.55
CA HIS A 6 17.63 -16.42 -10.93
C HIS A 6 17.33 -15.33 -9.91
N GLN A 7 18.19 -15.12 -8.91
CA GLN A 7 17.95 -14.02 -7.98
C GLN A 7 17.98 -12.68 -8.73
N PRO A 8 16.92 -11.85 -8.64
CA PRO A 8 16.98 -10.50 -9.15
C PRO A 8 18.13 -9.76 -8.47
N SER A 9 18.86 -8.93 -9.23
CA SER A 9 19.91 -8.11 -8.64
C SER A 9 19.32 -7.24 -7.52
N PHE A 10 20.12 -6.94 -6.50
CA PHE A 10 19.67 -6.10 -5.39
C PHE A 10 19.09 -4.77 -5.88
N ASP A 11 19.74 -4.16 -6.87
CA ASP A 11 19.30 -2.91 -7.48
C ASP A 11 17.94 -3.05 -8.15
N ALA A 12 17.67 -4.17 -8.83
CA ALA A 12 16.37 -4.46 -9.41
C ALA A 12 15.30 -4.61 -8.31
N PHE A 13 15.63 -5.26 -7.20
CA PHE A 13 14.72 -5.40 -6.06
C PHE A 13 14.44 -4.05 -5.38
N LEU A 14 15.47 -3.23 -5.16
CA LEU A 14 15.31 -1.87 -4.62
C LEU A 14 14.44 -1.00 -5.54
N LEU A 15 14.60 -1.14 -6.86
CA LEU A 15 13.76 -0.46 -7.83
C LEU A 15 12.29 -0.90 -7.71
N LEU A 16 12.03 -2.20 -7.52
CA LEU A 16 10.67 -2.71 -7.28
C LEU A 16 10.06 -2.15 -6.00
N VAL A 17 10.81 -2.11 -4.89
CA VAL A 17 10.35 -1.49 -3.63
C VAL A 17 10.07 0.01 -3.82
N GLY A 18 10.92 0.71 -4.57
CA GLY A 18 10.69 2.11 -4.94
C GLY A 18 9.40 2.31 -5.73
N ARG A 19 9.14 1.44 -6.73
CA ARG A 19 7.90 1.45 -7.51
C ARG A 19 6.67 1.15 -6.66
N LEU A 20 6.77 0.20 -5.72
CA LEU A 20 5.71 -0.08 -4.75
C LEU A 20 5.37 1.15 -3.91
N ASN A 21 6.37 1.87 -3.42
CA ASN A 21 6.18 3.08 -2.64
C ASN A 21 5.55 4.22 -3.46
N TYR A 22 5.98 4.39 -4.71
CA TYR A 22 5.37 5.33 -5.63
C TYR A 22 3.89 4.98 -5.87
N ALA A 23 3.60 3.74 -6.26
CA ALA A 23 2.24 3.28 -6.56
C ALA A 23 1.32 3.45 -5.35
N TRP A 24 1.81 3.12 -4.15
CA TRP A 24 1.10 3.34 -2.90
C TRP A 24 0.77 4.82 -2.68
N THR A 25 1.80 5.67 -2.67
CA THR A 25 1.65 7.10 -2.33
C THR A 25 0.75 7.80 -3.35
N ASN A 26 0.92 7.52 -4.64
CA ASN A 26 0.08 8.06 -5.70
C ASN A 26 -1.39 7.66 -5.54
N THR A 27 -1.65 6.41 -5.12
CA THR A 27 -3.01 5.91 -4.88
C THR A 27 -3.62 6.50 -3.61
N GLU A 28 -2.84 6.61 -2.54
CA GLU A 28 -3.28 7.22 -1.28
C GLU A 28 -3.65 8.69 -1.46
N SER A 29 -2.90 9.45 -2.27
CA SER A 29 -3.19 10.86 -2.55
C SER A 29 -4.58 11.06 -3.18
N LEU A 30 -5.11 10.06 -3.90
CA LEU A 30 -6.45 10.17 -4.49
C LEU A 30 -7.58 10.16 -3.44
N LEU A 31 -7.31 9.74 -2.21
CA LEU A 31 -8.30 9.83 -1.12
C LEU A 31 -8.71 11.28 -0.86
N ILE A 32 -7.90 12.28 -1.23
CA ILE A 32 -8.28 13.70 -1.16
C ILE A 32 -9.56 13.97 -1.96
N HIS A 33 -9.68 13.41 -3.16
CA HIS A 33 -10.85 13.59 -4.03
C HIS A 33 -12.07 12.87 -3.48
N LEU A 34 -11.89 11.67 -2.91
CA LEU A 34 -12.96 10.95 -2.24
C LEU A 34 -13.46 11.73 -1.00
N ILE A 35 -12.55 12.33 -0.22
CA ILE A 35 -12.93 13.21 0.90
C ILE A 35 -13.69 14.42 0.39
N ALA A 36 -13.21 15.09 -0.67
CA ALA A 36 -13.85 16.28 -1.24
C ALA A 36 -15.29 15.99 -1.69
N GLY A 37 -15.47 14.95 -2.51
CA GLY A 37 -16.77 14.54 -3.00
C GLY A 37 -17.70 14.07 -1.90
N LEU A 38 -17.25 13.12 -1.08
CA LEU A 38 -18.08 12.58 -0.02
C LEU A 38 -18.39 13.58 1.07
N ALA A 39 -17.53 14.56 1.38
CA ALA A 39 -17.81 15.60 2.38
C ALA A 39 -18.51 16.84 1.80
N GLU A 40 -18.72 16.90 0.48
CA GLU A 40 -19.30 18.04 -0.23
C GLU A 40 -18.51 19.35 0.02
N VAL A 41 -17.18 19.26 -0.01
CA VAL A 41 -16.26 20.39 0.16
C VAL A 41 -15.36 20.56 -1.06
N ASP A 42 -14.77 21.75 -1.20
CA ASP A 42 -13.77 21.99 -2.22
C ASP A 42 -12.47 21.19 -1.95
N LYS A 43 -11.63 21.09 -2.98
CA LYS A 43 -10.37 20.33 -2.94
C LYS A 43 -9.35 20.91 -1.95
N GLU A 44 -9.33 22.21 -1.73
CA GLU A 44 -8.40 22.85 -0.77
C GLU A 44 -8.77 22.46 0.66
N THR A 45 -10.06 22.55 0.99
CA THR A 45 -10.60 22.10 2.28
C THR A 45 -10.35 20.61 2.50
N ALA A 46 -10.62 19.76 1.49
CA ALA A 46 -10.31 18.33 1.57
C ALA A 46 -8.81 18.04 1.76
N THR A 47 -7.94 18.85 1.15
CA THR A 47 -6.48 18.76 1.32
C THR A 47 -6.09 19.06 2.76
N VAL A 48 -6.66 20.09 3.38
CA VAL A 48 -6.43 20.41 4.80
C VAL A 48 -6.86 19.24 5.70
N ILE A 49 -8.03 18.65 5.44
CA ILE A 49 -8.51 17.47 6.17
C ILE A 49 -7.52 16.30 6.00
N PHE A 50 -7.10 16.01 4.77
CA PHE A 50 -6.17 14.92 4.47
C PHE A 50 -4.81 15.09 5.17
N LEU A 51 -4.28 16.31 5.22
CA LEU A 51 -3.03 16.65 5.90
C LEU A 51 -3.16 16.56 7.44
N THR A 52 -4.36 16.80 7.97
CA THR A 52 -4.63 16.68 9.42
C THR A 52 -4.65 15.22 9.88
N LEU A 53 -5.03 14.29 8.99
CA LEU A 53 -5.04 12.86 9.28
C LEU A 53 -3.65 12.25 9.09
N ASN A 54 -2.96 12.01 10.21
CA ASN A 54 -1.55 11.61 10.24
C ASN A 54 -1.25 10.18 9.77
N THR A 55 -2.27 9.36 9.47
CA THR A 55 -2.07 7.98 9.02
C THR A 55 -2.99 7.65 7.86
N THR A 56 -2.52 6.78 6.96
CA THR A 56 -3.34 6.25 5.85
C THR A 56 -4.61 5.56 6.36
N ARG A 57 -4.52 4.86 7.50
CA ARG A 57 -5.69 4.24 8.12
C ARG A 57 -6.74 5.28 8.51
N ALA A 58 -6.35 6.37 9.17
CA ALA A 58 -7.29 7.41 9.55
C ALA A 58 -7.95 8.09 8.33
N ARG A 59 -7.20 8.28 7.24
CA ARG A 59 -7.72 8.79 5.95
C ARG A 59 -8.75 7.83 5.34
N ILE A 60 -8.43 6.54 5.31
CA ILE A 60 -9.36 5.51 4.83
C ILE A 60 -10.61 5.43 5.71
N ASP A 61 -10.44 5.39 7.03
CA ASP A 61 -11.56 5.32 7.97
C ASP A 61 -12.49 6.53 7.81
N LEU A 62 -11.96 7.72 7.53
CA LEU A 62 -12.77 8.89 7.22
C LEU A 62 -13.60 8.66 5.95
N VAL A 63 -12.98 8.26 4.84
CA VAL A 63 -13.67 7.98 3.56
C VAL A 63 -14.75 6.90 3.74
N GLU A 64 -14.46 5.83 4.47
CA GLU A 64 -15.43 4.77 4.75
C GLU A 64 -16.58 5.23 5.64
N ARG A 65 -16.35 6.18 6.56
CA ARG A 65 -17.42 6.74 7.40
C ARG A 65 -18.28 7.72 6.61
N LEU A 66 -17.67 8.57 5.80
CA LEU A 66 -18.39 9.52 4.95
C LEU A 66 -19.29 8.79 3.94
N SER A 67 -18.78 7.73 3.31
CA SER A 67 -19.56 6.91 2.35
C SER A 67 -20.73 6.14 2.98
N LYS A 68 -20.78 6.00 4.30
CA LYS A 68 -21.86 5.32 5.02
C LYS A 68 -22.95 6.28 5.54
N LEU A 69 -22.83 7.58 5.27
CA LEU A 69 -23.88 8.55 5.63
C LEU A 69 -25.14 8.32 4.79
N ASP A 70 -26.32 8.59 5.35
CA ASP A 70 -27.62 8.33 4.71
C ASP A 70 -27.80 9.04 3.35
N ARG A 71 -27.09 10.15 3.13
CA ARG A 71 -27.12 10.89 1.86
C ARG A 71 -26.35 10.22 0.72
N VAL A 72 -25.48 9.25 1.03
CA VAL A 72 -24.67 8.54 0.04
C VAL A 72 -25.43 7.30 -0.42
N SER A 73 -25.70 7.22 -1.72
CA SER A 73 -26.42 6.08 -2.31
C SER A 73 -25.58 4.79 -2.23
N ALA A 74 -26.25 3.63 -2.28
CA ALA A 74 -25.55 2.34 -2.32
C ALA A 74 -24.62 2.23 -3.55
N ASP A 75 -25.04 2.79 -4.69
CA ASP A 75 -24.28 2.78 -5.94
C ASP A 75 -22.95 3.55 -5.83
N GLU A 76 -22.89 4.57 -4.97
CA GLU A 76 -21.68 5.34 -4.67
C GLU A 76 -20.85 4.72 -3.54
N ARG A 77 -21.53 4.29 -2.47
CA ARG A 77 -20.91 3.68 -1.29
C ARG A 77 -20.15 2.41 -1.62
N ASP A 78 -20.78 1.47 -2.31
CA ASP A 78 -20.26 0.12 -2.45
C ASP A 78 -18.93 0.07 -3.23
N PRO A 79 -18.75 0.81 -4.35
CA PRO A 79 -17.45 0.94 -5.01
C PRO A 79 -16.38 1.58 -4.11
N VAL A 80 -16.73 2.62 -3.35
CA VAL A 80 -15.79 3.29 -2.43
C VAL A 80 -15.29 2.29 -1.38
N LEU A 81 -16.19 1.58 -0.69
CA LEU A 81 -15.83 0.61 0.33
C LEU A 81 -15.02 -0.57 -0.23
N ALA A 82 -15.35 -1.01 -1.45
CA ALA A 82 -14.60 -2.06 -2.12
C ALA A 82 -13.15 -1.62 -2.41
N LEU A 83 -12.95 -0.39 -2.89
CA LEU A 83 -11.63 0.16 -3.20
C LEU A 83 -10.80 0.42 -1.94
N THR A 84 -11.38 1.04 -0.91
CA THR A 84 -10.65 1.31 0.35
C THR A 84 -10.22 0.02 1.06
N GLY A 85 -11.09 -0.99 1.07
CA GLY A 85 -10.76 -2.31 1.60
C GLY A 85 -9.61 -2.98 0.84
N ARG A 86 -9.53 -2.80 -0.48
CA ARG A 86 -8.40 -3.27 -1.29
C ARG A 86 -7.10 -2.53 -0.97
N ILE A 87 -7.13 -1.21 -0.79
CA ILE A 87 -5.95 -0.42 -0.37
C ILE A 87 -5.41 -0.94 0.97
N GLN A 88 -6.27 -1.13 1.97
CA GLN A 88 -5.85 -1.57 3.29
C GLN A 88 -5.12 -2.92 3.24
N ARG A 89 -5.54 -3.85 2.37
CA ARG A 89 -4.87 -5.15 2.20
C ARG A 89 -3.44 -5.01 1.67
N GLN A 90 -3.15 -4.01 0.85
CA GLN A 90 -1.79 -3.77 0.32
C GLN A 90 -0.83 -3.14 1.35
N SER A 91 -1.36 -2.58 2.45
CA SER A 91 -0.54 -1.89 3.47
C SER A 91 0.49 -2.82 4.14
N ALA A 92 0.14 -4.09 4.36
CA ALA A 92 0.99 -5.04 5.05
C ALA A 92 2.28 -5.33 4.27
N LEU A 93 2.16 -5.52 2.95
CA LEU A 93 3.30 -5.80 2.09
C LEU A 93 4.23 -4.58 1.99
N ARG A 94 3.65 -3.40 1.78
CA ARG A 94 4.40 -2.13 1.78
C ARG A 94 5.13 -1.91 3.10
N ASN A 95 4.49 -2.15 4.24
CA ASN A 95 5.12 -1.99 5.55
C ASN A 95 6.23 -3.02 5.77
N ARG A 96 6.06 -4.26 5.30
CA ARG A 96 7.07 -5.31 5.41
C ARG A 96 8.40 -4.89 4.77
N TYR A 97 8.37 -4.38 3.53
CA TYR A 97 9.59 -4.04 2.79
C TYR A 97 10.17 -2.66 3.13
N ASN A 98 9.37 -1.75 3.69
CA ASN A 98 9.89 -0.47 4.19
C ASN A 98 10.50 -0.55 5.61
N HIS A 99 10.18 -1.59 6.37
CA HIS A 99 10.64 -1.75 7.74
C HIS A 99 11.48 -3.02 7.96
N CYS A 100 12.10 -3.56 6.89
CA CYS A 100 13.05 -4.66 6.97
C CYS A 100 14.50 -4.17 6.93
N ILE A 101 15.44 -5.00 7.40
CA ILE A 101 16.87 -4.78 7.20
C ILE A 101 17.31 -5.57 5.97
N TYR A 102 17.95 -4.89 5.03
CA TYR A 102 18.61 -5.51 3.89
C TYR A 102 20.03 -5.92 4.32
N ALA A 103 20.34 -7.21 4.28
CA ALA A 103 21.63 -7.75 4.70
C ALA A 103 22.33 -8.48 3.55
N PHE A 104 23.65 -8.50 3.60
CA PHE A 104 24.51 -9.13 2.59
C PHE A 104 25.27 -10.28 3.25
N ASP A 105 25.24 -11.49 2.67
CA ASP A 105 26.10 -12.59 3.10
C ASP A 105 27.52 -12.38 2.54
N PRO A 106 28.54 -12.15 3.39
CA PRO A 106 29.91 -11.92 2.94
C PRO A 106 30.57 -13.12 2.26
N GLU A 107 30.10 -14.35 2.51
CA GLU A 107 30.78 -15.56 2.04
C GLU A 107 30.23 -16.09 0.70
N ASN A 108 28.94 -15.88 0.43
CA ASN A 108 28.29 -16.44 -0.77
C ASN A 108 27.79 -15.38 -1.79
N GLY A 109 27.84 -14.09 -1.45
CA GLY A 109 27.29 -13.02 -2.31
C GLY A 109 25.77 -13.05 -2.49
N ASN A 110 25.08 -13.99 -1.81
CA ASN A 110 23.62 -14.10 -1.84
C ASN A 110 22.99 -12.98 -0.99
N LEU A 111 22.03 -12.30 -1.60
CA LEU A 111 21.26 -11.22 -0.98
C LEU A 111 20.14 -11.82 -0.12
N HIS A 112 20.06 -11.41 1.15
CA HIS A 112 19.01 -11.84 2.05
C HIS A 112 18.41 -10.64 2.78
N THR A 113 17.09 -10.50 2.76
CA THR A 113 16.41 -9.62 3.73
C THR A 113 16.39 -10.31 5.08
N ILE A 114 17.02 -9.69 6.09
CA ILE A 114 16.74 -10.03 7.48
C ILE A 114 15.51 -9.21 7.88
N LEU A 115 14.35 -9.87 7.85
CA LEU A 115 13.13 -9.27 8.39
C LEU A 115 13.28 -9.19 9.92
N MET A 116 13.86 -8.11 10.42
CA MET A 116 13.95 -7.83 11.85
C MET A 116 12.57 -7.46 12.41
N ARG A 117 11.65 -8.42 12.47
CA ARG A 117 10.64 -8.37 13.52
C ARG A 117 11.35 -8.86 14.77
N ILE A 118 11.85 -7.93 15.59
CA ILE A 118 12.02 -8.21 17.01
C ILE A 118 10.61 -8.50 17.51
N ALA A 119 10.24 -9.78 17.54
CA ALA A 119 8.98 -10.21 18.10
C ALA A 119 9.18 -10.22 19.61
N ASP A 120 8.83 -9.12 20.26
CA ASP A 120 8.75 -9.05 21.71
C ASP A 120 7.68 -10.04 22.18
N ARG A 121 8.12 -11.18 22.69
CA ARG A 121 7.32 -12.11 23.47
C ARG A 121 7.94 -12.16 24.85
N LYS A 122 7.08 -12.18 25.88
CA LYS A 122 7.40 -12.00 27.31
C LYS A 122 8.75 -12.56 27.79
N ASP A 123 9.23 -13.67 27.24
CA ASP A 123 10.38 -14.39 27.77
C ASP A 123 11.53 -14.66 26.77
N THR A 124 11.44 -14.26 25.48
CA THR A 124 12.52 -14.50 24.50
C THR A 124 12.60 -13.45 23.38
N LEU A 125 13.79 -12.88 23.15
CA LEU A 125 14.11 -12.00 22.02
C LEU A 125 14.56 -12.86 20.83
N LYS A 126 13.64 -13.23 19.93
CA LYS A 126 14.00 -13.97 18.71
C LYS A 126 14.42 -13.00 17.60
N ILE A 127 15.65 -13.17 17.11
CA ILE A 127 16.14 -12.48 15.91
C ILE A 127 15.39 -13.05 14.69
N GLY A 128 15.05 -12.14 13.79
CA GLY A 128 14.06 -12.23 12.71
C GLY A 128 14.01 -13.49 11.85
N GLN A 129 12.81 -13.79 11.34
CA GLN A 129 12.64 -14.71 10.23
C GLN A 129 13.35 -14.13 8.99
N SER A 130 14.43 -14.78 8.55
CA SER A 130 15.04 -14.49 7.26
C SER A 130 14.12 -14.99 6.16
N THR A 131 13.63 -14.09 5.30
CA THR A 131 12.98 -14.51 4.05
C THR A 131 13.99 -14.30 2.93
N PRO A 132 14.27 -15.33 2.11
CA PRO A 132 15.12 -15.15 0.95
C PRO A 132 14.48 -14.13 -0.01
N LEU A 133 15.28 -13.19 -0.50
CA LEU A 133 14.95 -12.38 -1.66
C LEU A 133 15.07 -13.29 -2.88
N ASN A 134 13.94 -13.74 -3.40
CA ASN A 134 13.87 -14.63 -4.55
C ASN A 134 12.80 -14.13 -5.53
N ASP A 135 12.65 -14.82 -6.65
CA ASP A 135 11.66 -14.50 -7.68
C ASP A 135 10.24 -14.37 -7.12
N ALA A 136 9.85 -15.23 -6.17
CA ALA A 136 8.53 -15.15 -5.54
C ALA A 136 8.33 -13.85 -4.74
N ALA A 137 9.36 -13.36 -4.04
CA ALA A 137 9.28 -12.08 -3.34
C ALA A 137 9.17 -10.88 -4.30
N ALA A 138 9.83 -10.96 -5.47
CA ALA A 138 9.69 -9.96 -6.52
C ALA A 138 8.29 -10.00 -7.14
N GLU A 139 7.77 -11.19 -7.45
CA GLU A 139 6.43 -11.42 -7.99
C GLU A 139 5.33 -10.90 -7.05
N ASP A 140 5.49 -11.09 -5.73
CA ASP A 140 4.59 -10.52 -4.71
C ASP A 140 4.54 -8.97 -4.80
N ILE A 141 5.69 -8.32 -4.97
CA ILE A 141 5.78 -6.86 -5.11
C ILE A 141 5.13 -6.40 -6.42
N GLU A 142 5.44 -7.08 -7.53
CA GLU A 142 4.86 -6.77 -8.84
C GLU A 142 3.33 -6.90 -8.82
N THR A 143 2.82 -7.98 -8.23
CA THR A 143 1.38 -8.20 -8.05
C THR A 143 0.74 -7.08 -7.24
N ALA A 144 1.37 -6.65 -6.14
CA ALA A 144 0.87 -5.54 -5.35
C ALA A 144 0.91 -4.20 -6.09
N ILE A 145 1.94 -3.95 -6.91
CA ILE A 145 2.01 -2.78 -7.78
C ILE A 145 0.85 -2.79 -8.77
N SER A 146 0.62 -3.92 -9.47
CA SER A 146 -0.49 -4.06 -10.42
C SER A 146 -1.84 -3.85 -9.74
N GLU A 147 -2.03 -4.38 -8.54
CA GLU A 147 -3.25 -4.18 -7.76
C GLU A 147 -3.44 -2.72 -7.33
N LEU A 148 -2.38 -2.03 -6.89
CA LEU A 148 -2.42 -0.59 -6.59
C LEU A 148 -2.75 0.24 -7.82
N THR A 149 -2.19 -0.09 -8.99
CA THR A 149 -2.54 0.56 -10.26
C THR A 149 -4.02 0.35 -10.61
N ALA A 150 -4.55 -0.87 -10.44
CA ALA A 150 -5.96 -1.15 -10.69
C ALA A 150 -6.88 -0.38 -9.72
N ILE A 151 -6.51 -0.29 -8.43
CA ILE A 151 -7.22 0.52 -7.44
C ILE A 151 -7.19 2.00 -7.83
N ASN A 152 -6.03 2.52 -8.24
CA ASN A 152 -5.86 3.91 -8.65
C ASN A 152 -6.83 4.28 -9.79
N HIS A 153 -6.87 3.46 -10.83
CA HIS A 153 -7.82 3.63 -11.93
C HIS A 153 -9.27 3.52 -11.47
N GLY A 154 -9.59 2.59 -10.57
CA GLY A 154 -10.93 2.48 -9.99
C GLY A 154 -11.36 3.72 -9.22
N ILE A 155 -10.45 4.35 -8.48
CA ILE A 155 -10.73 5.61 -7.78
C ILE A 155 -11.01 6.73 -8.78
N TRP A 156 -10.22 6.86 -9.85
CA TRP A 156 -10.49 7.82 -10.91
C TRP A 156 -11.84 7.61 -11.60
N GLN A 157 -12.26 6.36 -11.78
CA GLN A 157 -13.59 6.05 -12.30
C GLN A 157 -14.69 6.53 -11.36
N VAL A 158 -14.56 6.28 -10.05
CA VAL A 158 -15.50 6.81 -9.04
C VAL A 158 -15.55 8.34 -9.06
N ILE A 159 -14.38 9.00 -9.08
CA ILE A 159 -14.28 10.47 -9.15
C ILE A 159 -15.04 11.01 -10.36
N ALA A 160 -14.83 10.42 -11.54
CA ALA A 160 -15.50 10.83 -12.76
C ALA A 160 -17.01 10.52 -12.75
N GLN A 161 -17.39 9.34 -12.27
CA GLN A 161 -18.78 8.88 -12.24
C GLN A 161 -19.67 9.74 -11.33
N PHE A 162 -19.18 10.11 -10.15
CA PHE A 162 -19.93 10.88 -9.14
C PHE A 162 -19.59 12.37 -9.14
N GLY A 163 -18.77 12.84 -10.08
CA GLY A 163 -18.45 14.26 -10.25
C GLY A 163 -17.68 14.86 -9.08
N TYR A 164 -16.81 14.07 -8.44
CA TYR A 164 -16.01 14.57 -7.31
C TYR A 164 -14.97 15.61 -7.77
N PRO A 165 -14.59 16.57 -6.92
CA PRO A 165 -13.55 17.54 -7.24
C PRO A 165 -12.20 16.88 -7.55
N ALA A 166 -11.68 17.07 -8.77
CA ALA A 166 -10.42 16.49 -9.28
C ALA A 166 -9.22 17.45 -9.26
#